data_AF-A0A5M9J4E6-F1
#
_entry.id   AF-A0A5M9J4E6-F1
#
_cell.length_a   1.000
_cell.length_b   1.000
_cell.length_c   1.000
_cell.angle_alpha   90.00
_cell.angle_beta   90.00
_cell.angle_gamma   90.00
#
_symmetry.space_group_name_H-M   'P 1'
#
loop_
_entity.id
_entity.type
_entity.pdbx_description
1 polymer ?
#
loop_
_entity_poly.entity_id
_entity_poly.type
_entity_poly.pdbx_seq_one_letter_code
_entity_poly.pdbx_strand_id
1 'polypeptide(L)'
;MSSSLADQPPSERQLEKRLWYRSSLFNAFVIGAVGFLAPGMWNAMSSLGAGGAESPFLVNAANALVFCLMGIFCLLGGPIANRIGLKYTLTLGAVGYPVYSAGLYANNRYGTVWLVLFGAVTCGISAGLFWASEGAVALGYPEPTKRGKYMNIWLWFRTGGPLVGGAIVLGLNHASDQKQKGKVGYVVYIIFITLQCLAAFIALALSPPEKAQRSDGSKIKIVHEKSFKAEINALIKACGRRDILLLLLVFWAAYFNQYSGNYEVYYFGVRARALIGFVGNFAGLFASQIMSMLLDYKKIPVKQRLNIGFYYVILLHILSWVYAWVINEEFGREQPDLDWTDAEFTKGFFVILLWSFSQQSLQNWLYYFVSTKTDNISELSRFTGILRGQESFAQAVSFGINTKDWYRGRVPMVVNTVLLVICLPTTYIALREHVPVESPKDYGSEPVKAESGTPKPGYETGNSDDEQRNGRDAKDVLKLAVGQTAETGI
;
A
#
# COMPACT_ATOMS: atom_id res chain seq x y z
N MET A 1 -16.85 20.47 42.65
CA MET A 1 -16.52 19.03 42.51
C MET A 1 -17.11 18.55 41.20
N SER A 2 -16.26 18.42 40.18
CA SER A 2 -16.64 17.95 38.84
C SER A 2 -16.46 16.43 38.81
N SER A 3 -17.55 15.68 38.75
CA SER A 3 -17.49 14.22 38.61
C SER A 3 -16.89 13.86 37.25
N SER A 4 -15.82 13.07 37.29
CA SER A 4 -15.18 12.47 36.12
C SER A 4 -16.18 11.62 35.35
N LEU A 5 -16.24 11.80 34.02
CA LEU A 5 -17.05 11.03 33.07
C LEU A 5 -16.72 9.50 33.02
N ALA A 6 -15.83 9.02 33.89
CA ALA A 6 -15.36 7.64 33.93
C ALA A 6 -16.25 6.69 34.74
N ASP A 7 -17.18 7.19 35.57
CA ASP A 7 -17.95 6.37 36.53
C ASP A 7 -19.39 6.04 36.10
N GLN A 8 -19.75 6.18 34.82
CA GLN A 8 -21.09 5.81 34.34
C GLN A 8 -21.17 4.36 33.83
N PRO A 9 -22.24 3.60 34.18
CA PRO A 9 -22.43 2.22 33.76
C PRO A 9 -22.58 2.06 32.23
N PRO A 10 -22.36 0.85 31.67
CA PRO A 10 -22.18 0.64 30.22
C PRO A 10 -23.39 0.99 29.33
N SER A 11 -24.58 1.18 29.90
CA SER A 11 -25.82 1.41 29.16
C SER A 11 -26.05 2.87 28.72
N GLU A 12 -25.18 3.81 29.09
CA GLU A 12 -25.37 5.25 28.81
C GLU A 12 -24.21 5.93 28.06
N ARG A 13 -23.38 5.17 27.31
CA ARG A 13 -22.60 5.83 26.25
C ARG A 13 -23.57 6.26 25.15
N GLN A 14 -23.99 7.52 25.19
CA GLN A 14 -24.63 8.19 24.06
C GLN A 14 -23.86 7.79 22.78
N LEU A 15 -24.49 6.96 21.94
CA LEU A 15 -23.98 6.68 20.61
C LEU A 15 -23.85 8.05 19.92
N GLU A 16 -22.63 8.57 19.81
CA GLU A 16 -22.36 9.81 19.08
C GLU A 16 -23.13 9.75 17.76
N LYS A 17 -23.95 10.78 17.50
CA LYS A 17 -24.77 10.83 16.28
C LYS A 17 -23.84 10.64 15.08
N ARG A 18 -24.01 9.51 14.40
CA ARG A 18 -23.11 9.11 13.32
C ARG A 18 -23.25 10.07 12.15
N LEU A 19 -22.18 10.77 11.84
CA LEU A 19 -22.12 11.69 10.70
C LEU A 19 -21.77 10.90 9.45
N TRP A 20 -22.57 11.02 8.39
CA TRP A 20 -22.40 10.23 7.17
C TRP A 20 -21.00 10.38 6.55
N TYR A 21 -20.46 11.61 6.53
CA TYR A 21 -19.13 11.95 6.01
C TYR A 21 -17.97 11.54 6.93
N ARG A 22 -18.26 11.04 8.13
CA ARG A 22 -17.27 10.45 9.06
C ARG A 22 -17.29 8.92 9.03
N SER A 23 -18.23 8.32 8.31
CA SER A 23 -18.36 6.85 8.26
C SER A 23 -17.18 6.18 7.57
N SER A 24 -16.84 4.94 7.98
CA SER A 24 -15.82 4.13 7.28
C SER A 24 -16.17 3.91 5.80
N LEU A 25 -17.46 3.84 5.46
CA LEU A 25 -17.92 3.71 4.07
C LEU A 25 -17.61 4.97 3.26
N PHE A 26 -17.99 6.15 3.75
CA PHE A 26 -17.68 7.40 3.05
C PHE A 26 -16.17 7.56 2.81
N ASN A 27 -15.35 7.30 3.84
CA ASN A 27 -13.90 7.38 3.69
C ASN A 27 -13.36 6.35 2.68
N ALA A 28 -13.94 5.15 2.61
CA ALA A 28 -13.62 4.15 1.58
C ALA A 28 -13.93 4.67 0.16
N PHE A 29 -15.06 5.36 -0.03
CA PHE A 29 -15.38 6.01 -1.31
C PHE A 29 -14.43 7.15 -1.65
N VAL A 30 -14.04 7.97 -0.66
CA VAL A 30 -13.06 9.06 -0.88
C VAL A 30 -11.72 8.49 -1.36
N ILE A 31 -11.14 7.54 -0.62
CA ILE A 31 -9.85 6.93 -1.03
C ILE A 31 -9.98 6.18 -2.36
N GLY A 32 -11.14 5.54 -2.61
CA GLY A 32 -11.43 4.84 -3.85
C GLY A 32 -11.49 5.80 -5.04
N ALA A 33 -12.17 6.94 -4.90
CA ALA A 33 -12.26 7.96 -5.93
C ALA A 33 -10.89 8.58 -6.23
N VAL A 34 -10.07 8.89 -5.20
CA VAL A 34 -8.70 9.36 -5.43
C VAL A 34 -7.87 8.27 -6.11
N GLY A 35 -8.01 7.01 -5.67
CA GLY A 35 -7.35 5.85 -6.28
C GLY A 35 -7.73 5.63 -7.75
N PHE A 36 -9.01 5.82 -8.09
CA PHE A 36 -9.51 5.77 -9.47
C PHE A 36 -8.89 6.88 -10.32
N LEU A 37 -8.94 8.14 -9.84
CA LEU A 37 -8.55 9.31 -10.61
C LEU A 37 -7.04 9.48 -10.77
N ALA A 38 -6.24 9.11 -9.76
CA ALA A 38 -4.79 9.28 -9.79
C ALA A 38 -4.06 8.01 -10.26
N PRO A 39 -3.75 7.02 -9.41
CA PRO A 39 -3.04 5.81 -9.85
C PRO A 39 -3.86 4.96 -10.83
N GLY A 40 -5.18 4.98 -10.77
CA GLY A 40 -6.02 4.23 -11.69
C GLY A 40 -5.89 4.71 -13.14
N MET A 41 -5.91 6.04 -13.34
CA MET A 41 -5.64 6.64 -14.65
C MET A 41 -4.19 6.44 -15.09
N TRP A 42 -3.24 6.51 -14.16
CA TRP A 42 -1.83 6.18 -14.45
C TRP A 42 -1.67 4.74 -14.93
N ASN A 43 -2.31 3.79 -14.26
CA ASN A 43 -2.31 2.38 -14.65
C ASN A 43 -2.95 2.18 -16.03
N ALA A 44 -4.07 2.86 -16.31
CA ALA A 44 -4.69 2.82 -17.63
C ALA A 44 -3.74 3.30 -18.74
N MET A 45 -2.99 4.39 -18.49
CA MET A 45 -1.95 4.84 -19.42
C MET A 45 -0.83 3.80 -19.56
N SER A 46 -0.37 3.22 -18.46
CA SER A 46 0.70 2.21 -18.49
C SER A 46 0.28 0.95 -19.26
N SER A 47 -0.99 0.54 -19.19
CA SER A 47 -1.57 -0.57 -19.96
C SER A 47 -1.63 -0.34 -21.47
N LEU A 48 -1.31 0.87 -21.94
CA LEU A 48 -1.17 1.17 -23.37
C LEU A 48 0.09 0.58 -24.01
N GLY A 49 0.96 -0.09 -23.24
CA GLY A 49 2.31 -0.49 -23.64
C GLY A 49 3.23 0.74 -23.75
N ALA A 50 4.24 0.82 -22.89
CA ALA A 50 5.15 1.98 -22.83
C ALA A 50 4.42 3.35 -22.70
N GLY A 51 3.28 3.40 -22.02
CA GLY A 51 2.51 4.64 -21.90
C GLY A 51 1.91 5.15 -23.22
N GLY A 52 1.85 4.31 -24.26
CA GLY A 52 1.43 4.67 -25.62
C GLY A 52 2.54 5.27 -26.49
N ALA A 53 3.80 5.20 -26.04
CA ALA A 53 4.96 5.65 -26.80
C ALA A 53 5.43 4.62 -27.84
N GLU A 54 6.08 5.09 -28.89
CA GLU A 54 6.66 4.25 -29.95
C GLU A 54 7.86 3.42 -29.45
N SER A 55 8.58 3.90 -28.44
CA SER A 55 9.75 3.22 -27.86
C SER A 55 9.60 3.02 -26.35
N PRO A 56 9.77 1.78 -25.82
CA PRO A 56 9.60 1.49 -24.40
C PRO A 56 10.71 2.04 -23.51
N PHE A 57 11.89 2.39 -24.06
CA PHE A 57 13.07 2.65 -23.23
C PHE A 57 12.98 3.94 -22.41
N LEU A 58 12.48 5.04 -23.00
CA LEU A 58 12.27 6.29 -22.26
C LEU A 58 11.24 6.09 -21.14
N VAL A 59 10.17 5.36 -21.42
CA VAL A 59 9.11 5.09 -20.43
C VAL A 59 9.60 4.13 -19.35
N ASN A 60 10.40 3.12 -19.69
CA ASN A 60 11.04 2.24 -18.71
C ASN A 60 12.01 3.03 -17.81
N ALA A 61 12.79 3.97 -18.36
CA ALA A 61 13.64 4.85 -17.56
C ALA A 61 12.81 5.78 -16.65
N ALA A 62 11.73 6.36 -17.16
CA ALA A 62 10.82 7.20 -16.39
C ALA A 62 10.13 6.40 -15.27
N ASN A 63 9.63 5.20 -15.56
CA ASN A 63 9.04 4.31 -14.56
C ASN A 63 10.06 3.86 -13.53
N ALA A 64 11.29 3.55 -13.93
CA ALA A 64 12.36 3.25 -12.98
C ALA A 64 12.58 4.40 -11.99
N LEU A 65 12.54 5.65 -12.47
CA LEU A 65 12.62 6.84 -11.64
C LEU A 65 11.40 7.01 -10.71
N VAL A 66 10.19 6.84 -11.24
CA VAL A 66 8.92 6.87 -10.46
C VAL A 66 9.03 5.87 -9.31
N PHE A 67 9.35 4.62 -9.60
CA PHE A 67 9.35 3.53 -8.62
C PHE A 67 10.51 3.63 -7.62
N CYS A 68 11.66 4.18 -8.02
CA CYS A 68 12.77 4.44 -7.09
C CYS A 68 12.36 5.47 -6.03
N LEU A 69 11.79 6.61 -6.47
CA LEU A 69 11.33 7.66 -5.56
C LEU A 69 10.11 7.22 -4.76
N MET A 70 9.17 6.52 -5.38
CA MET A 70 8.04 5.91 -4.69
C MET A 70 8.51 4.96 -3.60
N GLY A 71 9.56 4.16 -3.84
CA GLY A 71 10.17 3.30 -2.84
C GLY A 71 10.59 4.05 -1.59
N ILE A 72 11.36 5.14 -1.76
CA ILE A 72 11.82 6.00 -0.67
C ILE A 72 10.64 6.63 0.07
N PHE A 73 9.69 7.21 -0.66
CA PHE A 73 8.57 7.93 -0.04
C PHE A 73 7.48 7.01 0.54
N CYS A 74 7.39 5.74 0.10
CA CYS A 74 6.59 4.73 0.79
C CYS A 74 7.20 4.37 2.16
N LEU A 75 8.53 4.22 2.25
CA LEU A 75 9.20 4.00 3.53
C LEU A 75 8.94 5.17 4.49
N LEU A 76 9.14 6.40 4.01
CA LEU A 76 8.91 7.62 4.79
C LEU A 76 7.42 7.95 4.99
N GLY A 77 6.54 7.29 4.24
CA GLY A 77 5.13 7.62 4.19
C GLY A 77 4.42 7.43 5.53
N GLY A 78 4.76 6.39 6.30
CA GLY A 78 4.27 6.19 7.67
C GLY A 78 4.65 7.36 8.60
N PRO A 79 5.95 7.67 8.78
CA PRO A 79 6.40 8.84 9.53
C PRO A 79 5.77 10.16 9.11
N ILE A 80 5.66 10.41 7.80
CA ILE A 80 5.04 11.64 7.27
C ILE A 80 3.54 11.65 7.61
N ALA A 81 2.82 10.57 7.32
CA ALA A 81 1.39 10.43 7.62
C ALA A 81 1.06 10.58 9.10
N ASN A 82 1.87 10.01 9.98
CA ASN A 82 1.70 10.13 11.43
C ASN A 82 1.93 11.58 11.91
N ARG A 83 2.66 12.42 11.15
CA ARG A 83 2.98 13.80 11.53
C ARG A 83 2.03 14.86 10.97
N ILE A 84 1.70 14.77 9.68
CA ILE A 84 0.84 15.74 8.99
C ILE A 84 -0.61 15.25 8.85
N GLY A 85 -0.87 13.97 9.13
CA GLY A 85 -2.18 13.34 9.01
C GLY A 85 -2.45 12.73 7.63
N LEU A 86 -3.18 11.61 7.62
CA LEU A 86 -3.50 10.83 6.41
C LEU A 86 -4.18 11.67 5.31
N LYS A 87 -5.02 12.64 5.68
CA LYS A 87 -5.70 13.54 4.73
C LYS A 87 -4.71 14.34 3.87
N TYR A 88 -3.75 15.00 4.51
CA TYR A 88 -2.79 15.84 3.78
C TYR A 88 -1.77 14.98 3.04
N THR A 89 -1.37 13.85 3.62
CA THR A 89 -0.53 12.86 2.93
C THR A 89 -1.20 12.32 1.66
N LEU A 90 -2.50 12.02 1.69
CA LEU A 90 -3.25 11.58 0.50
C LEU A 90 -3.35 12.70 -0.54
N THR A 91 -3.55 13.94 -0.10
CA THR A 91 -3.65 15.12 -0.99
C THR A 91 -2.33 15.35 -1.73
N LEU A 92 -1.22 15.41 -1.00
CA LEU A 92 0.13 15.47 -1.59
C LEU A 92 0.43 14.22 -2.42
N GLY A 93 -0.21 13.09 -2.09
CA GLY A 93 -0.08 11.87 -2.85
C GLY A 93 -0.71 11.90 -4.24
N ALA A 94 -1.65 12.81 -4.50
CA ALA A 94 -2.37 12.88 -5.76
C ALA A 94 -1.76 13.87 -6.78
N VAL A 95 -1.01 14.89 -6.32
CA VAL A 95 -0.64 16.05 -7.16
C VAL A 95 0.40 15.77 -8.25
N GLY A 96 1.26 14.77 -8.09
CA GLY A 96 2.32 14.47 -9.06
C GLY A 96 1.86 13.67 -10.29
N TYR A 97 0.75 12.93 -10.18
CA TYR A 97 0.20 12.14 -11.29
C TYR A 97 -0.13 12.98 -12.55
N PRO A 98 -0.84 14.13 -12.47
CA PRO A 98 -1.13 14.94 -13.65
C PRO A 98 0.12 15.51 -14.31
N VAL A 99 1.19 15.77 -13.55
CA VAL A 99 2.46 16.30 -14.09
C VAL A 99 3.16 15.26 -14.97
N TYR A 100 3.16 13.99 -14.56
CA TYR A 100 3.69 12.90 -15.39
C TYR A 100 2.91 12.72 -16.69
N SER A 101 1.58 12.72 -16.61
CA SER A 101 0.71 12.63 -17.77
C SER A 101 0.91 13.80 -18.74
N ALA A 102 1.13 15.02 -18.21
CA ALA A 102 1.48 16.18 -19.03
C ALA A 102 2.83 16.02 -19.73
N GLY A 103 3.81 15.37 -19.08
CA GLY A 103 5.08 14.98 -19.69
C GLY A 103 4.91 14.02 -20.86
N LEU A 104 4.12 12.97 -20.69
CA LEU A 104 3.82 12.02 -21.76
C LEU A 104 3.07 12.70 -22.93
N TYR A 105 2.11 13.58 -22.64
CA TYR A 105 1.44 14.40 -23.65
C TYR A 105 2.44 15.24 -24.46
N ALA A 106 3.30 16.00 -23.78
CA ALA A 106 4.28 16.87 -24.43
C ALA A 106 5.30 16.07 -25.25
N ASN A 107 5.67 14.88 -24.79
CA ASN A 107 6.50 13.96 -25.54
C ASN A 107 5.80 13.46 -26.80
N ASN A 108 4.56 12.99 -26.68
CA ASN A 108 3.78 12.46 -27.80
C ASN A 108 3.54 13.52 -28.89
N ARG A 109 3.22 14.76 -28.50
CA ARG A 109 2.85 15.85 -29.40
C ARG A 109 4.04 16.64 -29.96
N TYR A 110 5.07 16.85 -29.15
CA TYR A 110 6.18 17.77 -29.45
C TYR A 110 7.57 17.14 -29.31
N GLY A 111 7.67 15.85 -28.93
CA GLY A 111 8.95 15.17 -28.73
C GLY A 111 9.70 15.60 -27.45
N THR A 112 9.06 16.31 -26.52
CA THR A 112 9.71 16.81 -25.30
C THR A 112 10.08 15.67 -24.36
N VAL A 113 11.36 15.50 -24.03
CA VAL A 113 11.84 14.40 -23.17
C VAL A 113 11.95 14.80 -21.70
N TRP A 114 12.48 15.99 -21.40
CA TRP A 114 12.80 16.40 -20.02
C TRP A 114 11.56 16.43 -19.11
N LEU A 115 10.39 16.82 -19.65
CA LEU A 115 9.16 16.93 -18.87
C LEU A 115 8.63 15.54 -18.46
N VAL A 116 8.91 14.49 -19.22
CA VAL A 116 8.60 13.10 -18.83
C VAL A 116 9.39 12.72 -17.58
N LEU A 117 10.68 13.03 -17.55
CA LEU A 117 11.55 12.72 -16.41
C LEU A 117 11.20 13.58 -15.18
N PHE A 118 10.94 14.87 -15.36
CA PHE A 118 10.47 15.74 -14.29
C PHE A 118 9.11 15.29 -13.74
N GLY A 119 8.19 14.92 -14.62
CA GLY A 119 6.91 14.33 -14.27
C GLY A 119 7.07 13.02 -13.51
N ALA A 120 8.01 12.17 -13.91
CA ALA A 120 8.33 10.93 -13.21
C ALA A 120 8.82 11.17 -11.78
N VAL A 121 9.65 12.20 -11.56
CA VAL A 121 10.11 12.59 -10.21
C VAL A 121 8.94 12.99 -9.33
N THR A 122 8.13 13.93 -9.79
CA THR A 122 6.99 14.45 -9.02
C THR A 122 5.93 13.38 -8.76
N CYS A 123 5.67 12.53 -9.74
CA CYS A 123 4.77 11.38 -9.63
C CYS A 123 5.31 10.34 -8.64
N GLY A 124 6.60 9.99 -8.67
CA GLY A 124 7.19 9.02 -7.73
C GLY A 124 7.08 9.46 -6.27
N ILE A 125 7.40 10.73 -5.99
CA ILE A 125 7.25 11.31 -4.65
C ILE A 125 5.79 11.24 -4.19
N SER A 126 4.87 11.69 -5.06
CA SER A 126 3.43 11.70 -4.76
C SER A 126 2.88 10.28 -4.57
N ALA A 127 3.22 9.35 -5.46
CA ALA A 127 2.82 7.96 -5.35
C ALA A 127 3.25 7.34 -4.01
N GLY A 128 4.49 7.61 -3.56
CA GLY A 128 4.98 7.12 -2.28
C GLY A 128 4.09 7.51 -1.10
N LEU A 129 3.66 8.78 -1.06
CA LEU A 129 2.75 9.31 -0.04
C LEU A 129 1.32 8.78 -0.21
N PHE A 130 0.83 8.68 -1.45
CA PHE A 130 -0.50 8.15 -1.76
C PHE A 130 -0.67 6.75 -1.19
N TRP A 131 0.24 5.83 -1.54
CA TRP A 131 0.12 4.42 -1.16
C TRP A 131 0.27 4.20 0.35
N ALA A 132 1.10 5.02 1.02
CA ALA A 132 1.23 4.97 2.47
C ALA A 132 -0.06 5.41 3.18
N SER A 133 -0.70 6.48 2.70
CA SER A 133 -1.95 6.96 3.28
C SER A 133 -3.12 6.03 2.96
N GLU A 134 -3.23 5.63 1.69
CA GLU A 134 -4.28 4.74 1.21
C GLU A 134 -4.28 3.42 1.98
N GLY A 135 -3.14 2.71 2.05
CA GLY A 135 -3.07 1.42 2.73
C GLY A 135 -3.42 1.50 4.22
N ALA A 136 -3.02 2.59 4.89
CA ALA A 136 -3.38 2.81 6.29
C ALA A 136 -4.89 3.04 6.48
N VAL A 137 -5.54 3.79 5.58
CA VAL A 137 -6.99 4.02 5.64
C VAL A 137 -7.75 2.74 5.29
N ALA A 138 -7.39 2.08 4.19
CA ALA A 138 -8.09 0.89 3.68
C ALA A 138 -8.05 -0.27 4.70
N LEU A 139 -6.94 -0.44 5.41
CA LEU A 139 -6.80 -1.52 6.39
C LEU A 139 -7.22 -1.10 7.81
N GLY A 140 -7.06 0.18 8.17
CA GLY A 140 -7.24 0.68 9.54
C GLY A 140 -8.63 1.23 9.87
N TYR A 141 -9.37 1.74 8.88
CA TYR A 141 -10.69 2.37 9.11
C TYR A 141 -11.82 1.35 9.25
N PRO A 142 -11.86 0.25 8.47
CA PRO A 142 -12.87 -0.78 8.63
C PRO A 142 -12.78 -1.50 9.99
N GLU A 143 -13.91 -2.06 10.42
CA GLU A 143 -13.96 -2.95 11.57
C GLU A 143 -13.20 -4.25 11.26
N PRO A 144 -12.51 -4.88 12.24
CA PRO A 144 -11.78 -6.13 12.02
C PRO A 144 -12.58 -7.23 11.33
N THR A 145 -13.87 -7.32 11.66
CA THR A 145 -14.80 -8.34 11.11
C THR A 145 -15.27 -8.06 9.67
N LYS A 146 -15.06 -6.84 9.16
CA LYS A 146 -15.48 -6.39 7.82
C LYS A 146 -14.31 -5.97 6.93
N ARG A 147 -13.06 -6.07 7.39
CA ARG A 147 -11.85 -5.64 6.66
C ARG A 147 -11.83 -6.10 5.20
N GLY A 148 -12.05 -7.38 4.93
CA GLY A 148 -12.00 -7.89 3.55
C GLY A 148 -13.14 -7.39 2.65
N LYS A 149 -14.36 -7.16 3.18
CA LYS A 149 -15.46 -6.53 2.41
C LYS A 149 -15.10 -5.10 1.98
N TYR A 150 -14.55 -4.31 2.89
CA TYR A 150 -14.12 -2.94 2.59
C TYR A 150 -12.89 -2.90 1.67
N MET A 151 -11.95 -3.83 1.85
CA MET A 151 -10.81 -4.02 0.96
C MET A 151 -11.26 -4.36 -0.48
N ASN A 152 -12.32 -5.16 -0.62
CA ASN A 152 -12.88 -5.47 -1.94
C ASN A 152 -13.54 -4.24 -2.58
N ILE A 153 -14.39 -3.49 -1.85
CA ILE A 153 -15.00 -2.24 -2.35
C ILE A 153 -13.90 -1.27 -2.82
N TRP A 154 -12.85 -1.12 -2.01
CA TRP A 154 -11.70 -0.30 -2.36
C TRP A 154 -11.00 -0.77 -3.63
N LEU A 155 -10.76 -2.08 -3.77
CA LEU A 155 -10.14 -2.63 -4.96
C LEU A 155 -10.99 -2.39 -6.21
N TRP A 156 -12.32 -2.51 -6.12
CA TRP A 156 -13.21 -2.20 -7.24
C TRP A 156 -13.04 -0.76 -7.72
N PHE A 157 -12.91 0.21 -6.80
CA PHE A 157 -12.62 1.59 -7.17
C PHE A 157 -11.24 1.73 -7.82
N ARG A 158 -10.22 1.11 -7.24
CA ARG A 158 -8.85 1.16 -7.76
C ARG A 158 -8.74 0.57 -9.17
N THR A 159 -9.34 -0.60 -9.38
CA THR A 159 -9.34 -1.31 -10.67
C THR A 159 -10.34 -0.70 -11.65
N GLY A 160 -11.32 0.07 -11.15
CA GLY A 160 -12.22 0.85 -11.99
C GLY A 160 -11.48 1.83 -12.91
N GLY A 161 -10.40 2.45 -12.44
CA GLY A 161 -9.60 3.39 -13.23
C GLY A 161 -9.01 2.74 -14.48
N PRO A 162 -8.22 1.65 -14.33
CA PRO A 162 -7.74 0.83 -15.42
C PRO A 162 -8.85 0.29 -16.34
N LEU A 163 -10.00 -0.12 -15.79
CA LEU A 163 -11.12 -0.62 -16.59
C LEU A 163 -11.72 0.47 -17.48
N VAL A 164 -12.00 1.65 -16.91
CA VAL A 164 -12.55 2.79 -17.66
C VAL A 164 -11.54 3.32 -18.67
N GLY A 165 -10.29 3.49 -18.26
CA GLY A 165 -9.24 3.96 -19.16
C GLY A 165 -8.95 2.95 -20.27
N GLY A 166 -8.92 1.65 -19.96
CA GLY A 166 -8.81 0.58 -20.96
C GLY A 166 -9.98 0.57 -21.95
N ALA A 167 -11.21 0.80 -21.47
CA ALA A 167 -12.39 0.90 -22.34
C ALA A 167 -12.32 2.13 -23.26
N ILE A 168 -11.89 3.29 -22.76
CA ILE A 168 -11.69 4.51 -23.57
C ILE A 168 -10.67 4.25 -24.67
N VAL A 169 -9.52 3.66 -24.30
CA VAL A 169 -8.46 3.32 -25.25
C VAL A 169 -8.96 2.36 -26.30
N LEU A 170 -9.62 1.28 -25.88
CA LEU A 170 -10.14 0.27 -26.80
C LEU A 170 -11.11 0.89 -27.79
N GLY A 171 -12.04 1.73 -27.31
CA GLY A 171 -12.99 2.45 -28.16
C GLY A 171 -12.31 3.39 -29.16
N LEU A 172 -11.24 4.08 -28.76
CA LEU A 172 -10.52 5.02 -29.62
C LEU A 172 -9.57 4.33 -30.62
N ASN A 173 -9.14 3.10 -30.36
CA ASN A 173 -8.18 2.37 -31.19
C ASN A 173 -8.78 1.13 -31.88
N HIS A 174 -10.11 1.00 -31.98
CA HIS A 174 -10.75 -0.20 -32.53
C HIS A 174 -10.70 -0.32 -34.06
N ALA A 175 -10.45 0.79 -34.76
CA ALA A 175 -10.58 0.90 -36.22
C ALA A 175 -9.54 0.05 -36.99
N SER A 176 -9.93 -0.45 -38.15
CA SER A 176 -9.18 -1.44 -38.95
C SER A 176 -7.93 -0.88 -39.66
N ASP A 177 -7.76 0.43 -39.71
CA ASP A 177 -6.59 1.15 -40.23
C ASP A 177 -5.45 1.26 -39.20
N GLN A 178 -5.73 1.05 -37.90
CA GLN A 178 -4.77 1.09 -36.79
C GLN A 178 -4.10 -0.28 -36.54
N LYS A 179 -3.89 -1.08 -37.59
CA LYS A 179 -3.35 -2.45 -37.49
C LYS A 179 -1.83 -2.52 -37.25
N GLN A 180 -1.08 -1.49 -37.60
CA GLN A 180 0.38 -1.47 -37.48
C GLN A 180 0.85 -0.86 -36.15
N LYS A 181 2.11 -1.15 -35.76
CA LYS A 181 2.76 -0.54 -34.59
C LYS A 181 2.72 0.99 -34.70
N GLY A 182 2.16 1.66 -33.70
CA GLY A 182 1.97 3.12 -33.67
C GLY A 182 1.73 3.67 -32.27
N LYS A 183 1.85 4.99 -32.12
CA LYS A 183 1.64 5.71 -30.85
C LYS A 183 0.17 6.07 -30.62
N VAL A 184 -0.27 6.09 -29.37
CA VAL A 184 -1.65 6.46 -29.01
C VAL A 184 -1.89 7.96 -29.29
N GLY A 185 -3.10 8.32 -29.72
CA GLY A 185 -3.47 9.71 -30.01
C GLY A 185 -3.42 10.62 -28.78
N TYR A 186 -2.95 11.87 -28.97
CA TYR A 186 -2.66 12.79 -27.86
C TYR A 186 -3.88 13.19 -27.02
N VAL A 187 -5.10 13.09 -27.58
CA VAL A 187 -6.37 13.42 -26.91
C VAL A 187 -6.58 12.58 -25.64
N VAL A 188 -6.09 11.33 -25.65
CA VAL A 188 -6.18 10.42 -24.50
C VAL A 188 -5.49 11.00 -23.26
N TYR A 189 -4.31 11.61 -23.43
CA TYR A 189 -3.59 12.20 -22.30
C TYR A 189 -4.31 13.42 -21.72
N ILE A 190 -4.98 14.23 -22.56
CA ILE A 190 -5.73 15.41 -22.08
C ILE A 190 -6.85 14.97 -21.13
N ILE A 191 -7.61 13.94 -21.51
CA ILE A 191 -8.68 13.38 -20.67
C ILE A 191 -8.13 12.92 -19.32
N PHE A 192 -7.02 12.18 -19.32
CA PHE A 192 -6.40 11.68 -18.09
C PHE A 192 -5.86 12.80 -17.20
N ILE A 193 -5.22 13.83 -17.75
CA ILE A 193 -4.73 14.99 -16.99
C ILE A 193 -5.90 15.69 -16.29
N THR A 194 -7.00 15.97 -17.00
CA THR A 194 -8.17 16.65 -16.43
C THR A 194 -8.76 15.85 -15.27
N LEU A 195 -8.92 14.54 -15.41
CA LEU A 195 -9.43 13.67 -14.35
C LEU A 195 -8.49 13.61 -13.14
N GLN A 196 -7.18 13.51 -13.38
CA GLN A 196 -6.16 13.46 -12.32
C GLN A 196 -6.10 14.75 -11.49
N CYS A 197 -6.31 15.92 -12.09
CA CYS A 197 -6.34 17.19 -11.37
C CYS A 197 -7.46 17.26 -10.30
N LEU A 198 -8.55 16.50 -10.46
CA LEU A 198 -9.66 16.46 -9.50
C LEU A 198 -9.31 15.65 -8.23
N ALA A 199 -8.34 14.74 -8.32
CA ALA A 199 -8.02 13.79 -7.26
C ALA A 199 -7.58 14.48 -5.94
N ALA A 200 -6.76 15.54 -6.05
CA ALA A 200 -6.27 16.26 -4.87
C ALA A 200 -7.40 16.96 -4.10
N PHE A 201 -8.41 17.50 -4.81
CA PHE A 201 -9.56 18.14 -4.17
C PHE A 201 -10.44 17.14 -3.44
N ILE A 202 -10.65 15.95 -4.03
CA ILE A 202 -11.42 14.87 -3.39
C ILE A 202 -10.69 14.34 -2.15
N ALA A 203 -9.35 14.23 -2.19
CA ALA A 203 -8.56 13.80 -1.05
C ALA A 203 -8.76 14.67 0.20
N LEU A 204 -9.08 15.97 0.04
CA LEU A 204 -9.36 16.87 1.15
C LEU A 204 -10.66 16.52 1.92
N ALA A 205 -11.55 15.72 1.33
CA ALA A 205 -12.76 15.24 1.99
C ALA A 205 -12.49 14.09 2.98
N LEU A 206 -11.27 13.52 2.99
CA LEU A 206 -10.91 12.43 3.89
C LEU A 206 -11.02 12.87 5.35
N SER A 207 -11.68 12.05 6.17
CA SER A 207 -11.74 12.27 7.61
C SER A 207 -10.43 11.92 8.28
N PRO A 208 -9.95 12.72 9.25
CA PRO A 208 -8.86 12.30 10.13
C PRO A 208 -9.24 11.03 10.92
N PRO A 209 -8.27 10.14 11.23
CA PRO A 209 -8.51 8.90 11.97
C PRO A 209 -9.27 9.09 13.28
N GLU A 210 -9.01 10.19 13.99
CA GLU A 210 -9.60 10.51 15.30
C GLU A 210 -11.09 10.85 15.20
N LYS A 211 -11.54 11.26 14.00
CA LYS A 211 -12.92 11.65 13.71
C LYS A 211 -13.68 10.59 12.91
N ALA A 212 -13.02 9.52 12.49
CA ALA A 212 -13.64 8.45 11.73
C ALA A 212 -14.52 7.59 12.65
N GLN A 213 -15.75 7.30 12.19
CA GLN A 213 -16.78 6.62 12.97
C GLN A 213 -17.12 5.26 12.34
N ARG A 214 -16.72 4.18 13.03
CA ARG A 214 -17.05 2.80 12.68
C ARG A 214 -18.52 2.48 12.98
N SER A 215 -19.08 1.50 12.27
CA SER A 215 -20.47 1.07 12.42
C SER A 215 -20.76 0.33 13.72
N ASP A 216 -19.73 -0.28 14.33
CA ASP A 216 -19.81 -0.96 15.64
C ASP A 216 -19.52 -0.02 16.83
N GLY A 217 -19.29 1.28 16.57
CA GLY A 217 -18.93 2.25 17.60
C GLY A 217 -17.49 2.14 18.13
N SER A 218 -16.69 1.19 17.65
CA SER A 218 -15.28 1.06 18.04
C SER A 218 -14.46 2.23 17.50
N LYS A 219 -13.42 2.62 18.25
CA LYS A 219 -12.47 3.66 17.82
C LYS A 219 -11.26 3.05 17.12
N ILE A 220 -10.67 3.80 16.20
CA ILE A 220 -9.40 3.45 15.57
C ILE A 220 -8.30 3.62 16.63
N LYS A 221 -7.53 2.56 16.91
CA LYS A 221 -6.40 2.60 17.83
C LYS A 221 -5.24 3.31 17.16
N ILE A 222 -4.86 4.47 17.70
CA ILE A 222 -3.81 5.32 17.16
C ILE A 222 -2.78 5.54 18.28
N VAL A 223 -1.59 4.99 18.11
CA VAL A 223 -0.46 5.20 19.04
C VAL A 223 0.69 5.81 18.25
N HIS A 224 0.81 7.14 18.34
CA HIS A 224 1.84 7.92 17.70
C HIS A 224 3.14 7.93 18.50
N GLU A 225 4.27 8.01 17.78
CA GLU A 225 5.53 8.38 18.42
C GLU A 225 5.52 9.88 18.78
N LYS A 226 6.24 10.23 19.86
CA LYS A 226 6.23 11.60 20.41
C LYS A 226 6.88 12.65 19.51
N SER A 227 7.70 12.23 18.54
CA SER A 227 8.42 13.13 17.65
C SER A 227 8.68 12.49 16.28
N PHE A 228 8.94 13.32 15.26
CA PHE A 228 9.29 12.82 13.92
C PHE A 228 10.58 11.98 13.94
N LYS A 229 11.58 12.36 14.75
CA LYS A 229 12.79 11.56 14.93
C LYS A 229 12.47 10.19 15.54
N ALA A 230 11.53 10.13 16.48
CA ALA A 230 11.07 8.86 17.06
C ALA A 230 10.30 8.00 16.03
N GLU A 231 9.47 8.61 15.17
CA GLU A 231 8.84 7.90 14.04
C GLU A 231 9.87 7.28 13.09
N ILE A 232 10.90 8.04 12.71
CA ILE A 232 11.99 7.53 11.85
C ILE A 232 12.75 6.39 12.54
N ASN A 233 13.04 6.52 13.84
CA ASN A 233 13.69 5.45 14.60
C ASN A 233 12.80 4.20 14.69
N ALA A 234 11.49 4.37 14.87
CA ALA A 234 10.53 3.27 14.86
C ALA A 234 10.47 2.57 13.50
N LEU A 235 10.52 3.34 12.40
CA LEU A 235 10.64 2.80 11.05
C LEU A 235 11.94 2.00 10.87
N ILE A 236 13.10 2.53 11.27
CA ILE A 236 14.39 1.83 11.16
C ILE A 236 14.36 0.52 11.94
N LYS A 237 13.80 0.55 13.17
CA LYS A 237 13.58 -0.66 13.96
C LYS A 237 12.68 -1.65 13.24
N ALA A 238 11.58 -1.19 12.64
CA ALA A 238 10.66 -2.03 11.87
C ALA A 238 11.33 -2.68 10.65
N CYS A 239 12.17 -1.95 9.92
CA CYS A 239 12.98 -2.49 8.82
C CYS A 239 13.96 -3.58 9.30
N GLY A 240 14.51 -3.43 10.51
CA GLY A 240 15.42 -4.41 11.12
C GLY A 240 14.75 -5.59 11.81
N ARG A 241 13.42 -5.64 11.87
CA ARG A 241 12.70 -6.76 12.49
C ARG A 241 12.89 -8.03 11.66
N ARG A 242 13.30 -9.12 12.33
CA ARG A 242 13.51 -10.43 11.69
C ARG A 242 12.31 -10.90 10.87
N ASP A 243 11.09 -10.72 11.38
CA ASP A 243 9.86 -11.16 10.71
C ASP A 243 9.53 -10.36 9.45
N ILE A 244 10.05 -9.14 9.32
CA ILE A 244 9.96 -8.30 8.11
C ILE A 244 11.10 -8.63 7.15
N LEU A 245 12.32 -8.80 7.66
CA LEU A 245 13.49 -9.15 6.85
C LEU A 245 13.32 -10.49 6.11
N LEU A 246 12.70 -11.48 6.74
CA LEU A 246 12.39 -12.76 6.09
C LEU A 246 11.41 -12.63 4.91
N LEU A 247 10.60 -11.56 4.88
CA LEU A 247 9.67 -11.26 3.80
C LEU A 247 10.26 -10.38 2.70
N LEU A 248 11.48 -9.85 2.88
CA LEU A 248 12.10 -8.93 1.93
C LEU A 248 12.17 -9.51 0.52
N LEU A 249 12.60 -10.77 0.40
CA LEU A 249 12.73 -11.42 -0.91
C LEU A 249 11.40 -11.62 -1.63
N VAL A 250 10.31 -11.91 -0.90
CA VAL A 250 8.99 -12.08 -1.53
C VAL A 250 8.35 -10.74 -1.89
N PHE A 251 8.62 -9.67 -1.13
CA PHE A 251 8.23 -8.31 -1.54
C PHE A 251 8.88 -7.94 -2.87
N TRP A 252 10.14 -8.32 -3.07
CA TRP A 252 10.80 -8.11 -4.35
C TRP A 252 10.21 -9.00 -5.45
N ALA A 253 10.06 -10.31 -5.19
CA ALA A 253 9.56 -11.27 -6.18
C ALA A 253 8.16 -10.90 -6.71
N ALA A 254 7.29 -10.37 -5.85
CA ALA A 254 5.90 -10.05 -6.21
C ALA A 254 5.78 -9.06 -7.38
N TYR A 255 6.67 -8.05 -7.45
CA TYR A 255 6.57 -6.99 -8.45
C TYR A 255 7.80 -6.87 -9.36
N PHE A 256 8.72 -7.83 -9.33
CA PHE A 256 9.89 -7.80 -10.21
C PHE A 256 9.54 -8.03 -11.70
N ASN A 257 8.34 -8.51 -12.06
CA ASN A 257 8.02 -8.86 -13.45
C ASN A 257 7.66 -7.68 -14.38
N GLN A 258 8.53 -6.70 -14.55
CA GLN A 258 8.28 -5.58 -15.48
C GLN A 258 8.58 -5.91 -16.95
N TYR A 259 9.09 -7.12 -17.21
CA TYR A 259 9.21 -7.65 -18.58
C TYR A 259 7.86 -7.86 -19.26
N SER A 260 6.78 -8.07 -18.50
CA SER A 260 5.41 -8.24 -19.02
C SER A 260 4.99 -7.14 -20.02
N GLY A 261 5.32 -5.87 -19.73
CA GLY A 261 5.05 -4.77 -20.66
C GLY A 261 5.89 -4.81 -21.94
N ASN A 262 7.14 -5.27 -21.86
CA ASN A 262 7.98 -5.48 -23.04
C ASN A 262 7.48 -6.65 -23.88
N TYR A 263 7.05 -7.75 -23.25
CA TYR A 263 6.44 -8.90 -23.92
C TYR A 263 5.22 -8.48 -24.75
N GLU A 264 4.37 -7.61 -24.21
CA GLU A 264 3.25 -7.03 -24.96
C GLU A 264 3.73 -6.27 -26.20
N VAL A 265 4.71 -5.37 -26.04
CA VAL A 265 5.24 -4.54 -27.15
C VAL A 265 5.97 -5.36 -28.21
N TYR A 266 6.63 -6.46 -27.81
CA TYR A 266 7.36 -7.32 -28.72
C TYR A 266 6.44 -8.14 -29.61
N TYR A 267 5.38 -8.72 -29.05
CA TYR A 267 4.60 -9.76 -29.73
C TYR A 267 3.19 -9.34 -30.16
N PHE A 268 2.70 -8.17 -29.75
CA PHE A 268 1.31 -7.74 -30.02
C PHE A 268 1.20 -6.34 -30.65
N GLY A 269 0.31 -6.26 -31.63
CA GLY A 269 -0.12 -4.99 -32.22
C GLY A 269 -0.90 -4.10 -31.24
N VAL A 270 -1.13 -2.85 -31.63
CA VAL A 270 -1.78 -1.82 -30.76
C VAL A 270 -3.18 -2.25 -30.32
N ARG A 271 -3.98 -2.80 -31.24
CA ARG A 271 -5.34 -3.30 -30.99
C ARG A 271 -5.34 -4.43 -29.98
N ALA A 272 -4.48 -5.43 -30.20
CA ALA A 272 -4.27 -6.53 -29.28
C ALA A 272 -3.88 -6.04 -27.88
N ARG A 273 -2.90 -5.13 -27.76
CA ARG A 273 -2.49 -4.55 -26.46
C ARG A 273 -3.61 -3.80 -25.75
N ALA A 274 -4.43 -3.05 -26.48
CA ALA A 274 -5.61 -2.38 -25.91
C ALA A 274 -6.61 -3.39 -25.31
N LEU A 275 -6.86 -4.51 -26.01
CA LEU A 275 -7.72 -5.58 -25.51
C LEU A 275 -7.09 -6.27 -24.29
N ILE A 276 -5.79 -6.58 -24.34
CA ILE A 276 -5.04 -7.17 -23.22
C ILE A 276 -5.15 -6.28 -21.99
N GLY A 277 -4.89 -4.97 -22.15
CA GLY A 277 -5.01 -3.99 -21.07
C GLY A 277 -6.41 -3.93 -20.48
N PHE A 278 -7.46 -4.03 -21.29
CA PHE A 278 -8.84 -4.05 -20.80
C PHE A 278 -9.18 -5.35 -20.06
N VAL A 279 -8.97 -6.50 -20.70
CA VAL A 279 -9.38 -7.81 -20.18
C VAL A 279 -8.48 -8.27 -19.02
N GLY A 280 -7.20 -7.90 -19.03
CA GLY A 280 -6.23 -8.23 -17.99
C GLY A 280 -6.64 -7.74 -16.59
N ASN A 281 -7.35 -6.62 -16.51
CA ASN A 281 -7.89 -6.11 -15.24
C ASN A 281 -8.88 -7.07 -14.57
N PHE A 282 -9.65 -7.83 -15.36
CA PHE A 282 -10.58 -8.81 -14.82
C PHE A 282 -9.86 -10.00 -14.19
N ALA A 283 -8.74 -10.44 -14.75
CA ALA A 283 -7.93 -11.50 -14.14
C ALA A 283 -7.47 -11.11 -12.73
N GLY A 284 -7.03 -9.86 -12.54
CA GLY A 284 -6.69 -9.32 -11.23
C GLY A 284 -7.90 -9.28 -10.28
N LEU A 285 -9.07 -8.83 -10.75
CA LEU A 285 -10.30 -8.80 -9.93
C LEU A 285 -10.71 -10.21 -9.48
N PHE A 286 -10.69 -11.19 -10.38
CA PHE A 286 -11.02 -12.57 -10.05
C PHE A 286 -10.02 -13.19 -9.08
N ALA A 287 -8.71 -13.02 -9.33
CA ALA A 287 -7.65 -13.46 -8.43
C ALA A 287 -7.83 -12.90 -7.02
N SER A 288 -8.11 -11.60 -6.95
CA SER A 288 -8.33 -10.92 -5.69
C SER A 288 -9.55 -11.46 -4.95
N GLN A 289 -10.70 -11.57 -5.64
CA GLN A 289 -11.93 -12.07 -5.06
C GLN A 289 -11.77 -13.49 -4.51
N ILE A 290 -11.12 -14.39 -5.26
CA ILE A 290 -10.85 -15.77 -4.82
C ILE A 290 -9.98 -15.78 -3.56
N MET A 291 -8.86 -15.04 -3.57
CA MET A 291 -7.95 -14.97 -2.42
C MET A 291 -8.63 -14.34 -1.19
N SER A 292 -9.38 -13.26 -1.36
CA SER A 292 -10.10 -12.61 -0.27
C SER A 292 -11.18 -13.53 0.33
N MET A 293 -11.93 -14.28 -0.50
CA MET A 293 -12.90 -15.25 0.00
C MET A 293 -12.23 -16.35 0.84
N LEU A 294 -11.05 -16.84 0.40
CA LEU A 294 -10.26 -17.81 1.16
C LEU A 294 -9.81 -17.24 2.52
N LEU A 295 -9.28 -16.02 2.53
CA LEU A 295 -8.71 -15.40 3.74
C LEU A 295 -9.78 -14.91 4.73
N ASP A 296 -10.97 -14.56 4.26
CA ASP A 296 -12.10 -14.16 5.10
C ASP A 296 -12.94 -15.34 5.61
N TYR A 297 -12.70 -16.56 5.11
CA TYR A 297 -13.52 -17.73 5.43
C TYR A 297 -13.50 -18.05 6.93
N LYS A 298 -14.59 -17.77 7.64
CA LYS A 298 -14.62 -17.78 9.12
C LYS A 298 -14.53 -19.16 9.76
N LYS A 299 -14.80 -20.23 9.01
CA LYS A 299 -14.78 -21.60 9.55
C LYS A 299 -13.37 -22.18 9.70
N ILE A 300 -12.36 -21.54 9.13
CA ILE A 300 -10.96 -21.98 9.21
C ILE A 300 -10.17 -20.93 10.01
N PRO A 301 -9.30 -21.34 10.96
CA PRO A 301 -8.45 -20.41 11.71
C PRO A 301 -7.55 -19.56 10.82
N VAL A 302 -7.22 -18.33 11.25
CA VAL A 302 -6.40 -17.36 10.47
C VAL A 302 -5.10 -18.00 9.99
N LYS A 303 -4.36 -18.65 10.90
CA LYS A 303 -3.07 -19.31 10.60
C LYS A 303 -3.18 -20.37 9.51
N GLN A 304 -4.25 -21.18 9.53
CA GLN A 304 -4.45 -22.23 8.54
C GLN A 304 -4.84 -21.65 7.17
N ARG A 305 -5.63 -20.59 7.13
CA ARG A 305 -5.95 -19.87 5.86
C ARG A 305 -4.71 -19.27 5.23
N LEU A 306 -3.81 -18.69 6.03
CA LEU A 306 -2.52 -18.19 5.56
C LEU A 306 -1.67 -19.31 4.96
N ASN A 307 -1.63 -20.50 5.58
CA ASN A 307 -0.93 -21.67 5.03
C ASN A 307 -1.53 -22.15 3.70
N ILE A 308 -2.86 -22.29 3.63
CA ILE A 308 -3.54 -22.71 2.38
C ILE A 308 -3.27 -21.69 1.27
N GLY A 309 -3.40 -20.39 1.57
CA GLY A 309 -3.13 -19.31 0.64
C GLY A 309 -1.69 -19.30 0.13
N PHE A 310 -0.71 -19.63 0.98
CA PHE A 310 0.70 -19.71 0.59
C PHE A 310 0.94 -20.80 -0.46
N TYR A 311 0.45 -22.03 -0.23
CA TYR A 311 0.59 -23.12 -1.20
C TYR A 311 -0.19 -22.88 -2.49
N TYR A 312 -1.37 -22.26 -2.39
CA TYR A 312 -2.15 -21.83 -3.55
C TYR A 312 -1.37 -20.84 -4.42
N VAL A 313 -0.72 -19.84 -3.80
CA VAL A 313 0.10 -18.86 -4.51
C VAL A 313 1.31 -19.52 -5.20
N ILE A 314 1.98 -20.47 -4.53
CA ILE A 314 3.10 -21.23 -5.13
C ILE A 314 2.63 -21.97 -6.37
N LEU A 315 1.53 -22.72 -6.27
CA LEU A 315 0.99 -23.50 -7.39
C LEU A 315 0.69 -22.60 -8.60
N LEU A 316 0.03 -21.45 -8.37
CA LEU A 316 -0.28 -20.50 -9.43
C LEU A 316 0.98 -19.94 -10.11
N HIS A 317 2.02 -19.60 -9.33
CA HIS A 317 3.26 -19.08 -9.91
C HIS A 317 3.99 -20.15 -10.72
N ILE A 318 4.05 -21.40 -10.26
CA ILE A 318 4.66 -22.50 -11.03
C ILE A 318 3.93 -22.66 -12.37
N LEU A 319 2.59 -22.75 -12.34
CA LEU A 319 1.79 -22.92 -13.57
C LEU A 319 1.98 -21.73 -14.53
N SER A 320 1.88 -20.51 -14.02
CA SER A 320 2.01 -19.28 -14.81
C SER A 320 3.40 -19.14 -15.44
N TRP A 321 4.46 -19.38 -14.67
CA TRP A 321 5.83 -19.18 -15.14
C TRP A 321 6.32 -20.29 -16.06
N VAL A 322 5.94 -21.54 -15.83
CA VAL A 322 6.25 -22.64 -16.75
C VAL A 322 5.58 -22.38 -18.11
N TYR A 323 4.30 -22.00 -18.11
CA TYR A 323 3.60 -21.64 -19.35
C TYR A 323 4.29 -20.46 -20.06
N ALA A 324 4.61 -19.39 -19.32
CA ALA A 324 5.28 -18.23 -19.88
C ALA A 324 6.62 -18.55 -20.53
N TRP A 325 7.46 -19.38 -19.90
CA TRP A 325 8.75 -19.80 -20.46
C TRP A 325 8.60 -20.56 -21.78
N VAL A 326 7.62 -21.46 -21.86
CA VAL A 326 7.33 -22.24 -23.09
C VAL A 326 6.92 -21.30 -24.22
N ILE A 327 5.94 -20.42 -23.98
CA ILE A 327 5.44 -19.50 -25.02
C ILE A 327 6.50 -18.48 -25.44
N ASN A 328 7.24 -17.91 -24.48
CA ASN A 328 8.26 -16.91 -24.79
C ASN A 328 9.42 -17.49 -25.62
N GLU A 329 9.77 -18.76 -25.43
CA GLU A 329 10.79 -19.41 -26.25
C GLU A 329 10.33 -19.65 -27.69
N GLU A 330 9.05 -19.97 -27.88
CA GLU A 330 8.42 -20.13 -29.18
C GLU A 330 8.32 -18.78 -29.92
N PHE A 331 7.67 -17.79 -29.30
CA PHE A 331 7.51 -16.46 -29.88
C PHE A 331 8.84 -15.73 -30.08
N GLY A 332 9.85 -16.00 -29.24
CA GLY A 332 11.20 -15.47 -29.43
C GLY A 332 11.91 -15.99 -30.69
N ARG A 333 11.48 -17.13 -31.26
CA ARG A 333 11.99 -17.67 -32.53
C ARG A 333 11.22 -17.12 -33.73
N GLU A 334 9.90 -17.04 -33.61
CA GLU A 334 8.99 -16.66 -34.71
C GLU A 334 8.85 -15.15 -34.87
N GLN A 335 9.01 -14.38 -33.77
CA GLN A 335 8.84 -12.92 -33.73
C GLN A 335 7.50 -12.46 -34.33
N PRO A 336 6.35 -13.01 -33.87
CA PRO A 336 5.06 -12.65 -34.44
C PRO A 336 4.65 -11.22 -34.03
N ASP A 337 3.81 -10.59 -34.86
CA ASP A 337 3.14 -9.32 -34.55
C ASP A 337 1.63 -9.55 -34.53
N LEU A 338 1.11 -10.02 -33.39
CA LEU A 338 -0.23 -10.58 -33.25
C LEU A 338 -1.30 -9.49 -33.11
N ASP A 339 -2.34 -9.57 -33.94
CA ASP A 339 -3.63 -8.90 -33.77
C ASP A 339 -4.60 -9.80 -32.99
N TRP A 340 -5.65 -9.24 -32.40
CA TRP A 340 -6.64 -10.03 -31.65
C TRP A 340 -7.42 -11.03 -32.53
N THR A 341 -7.36 -10.91 -33.86
CA THR A 341 -8.01 -11.83 -34.79
C THR A 341 -7.16 -13.06 -35.10
N ASP A 342 -5.88 -13.04 -34.74
CA ASP A 342 -4.95 -14.12 -35.08
C ASP A 342 -5.16 -15.33 -34.18
N ALA A 343 -5.03 -16.53 -34.75
CA ALA A 343 -5.26 -17.79 -34.03
C ALA A 343 -4.33 -17.93 -32.80
N GLU A 344 -3.12 -17.42 -32.89
CA GLU A 344 -2.09 -17.49 -31.85
C GLU A 344 -2.21 -16.40 -30.78
N PHE A 345 -3.08 -15.40 -30.99
CA PHE A 345 -3.30 -14.32 -30.02
C PHE A 345 -3.63 -14.87 -28.63
N THR A 346 -4.57 -15.81 -28.57
CA THR A 346 -5.05 -16.39 -27.30
C THR A 346 -3.90 -17.03 -26.53
N LYS A 347 -3.00 -17.72 -27.23
CA LYS A 347 -1.85 -18.42 -26.63
C LYS A 347 -0.94 -17.45 -25.89
N GLY A 348 -0.55 -16.36 -26.54
CA GLY A 348 0.27 -15.32 -25.93
C GLY A 348 -0.49 -14.51 -24.87
N PHE A 349 -1.77 -14.23 -25.10
CA PHE A 349 -2.61 -13.47 -24.18
C PHE A 349 -2.75 -14.16 -22.82
N PHE A 350 -2.87 -15.48 -22.79
CA PHE A 350 -2.93 -16.24 -21.55
C PHE A 350 -1.65 -16.13 -20.70
N VAL A 351 -0.49 -15.83 -21.30
CA VAL A 351 0.74 -15.56 -20.54
C VAL A 351 0.54 -14.34 -19.64
N ILE A 352 0.07 -13.23 -20.23
CA ILE A 352 -0.19 -11.99 -19.50
C ILE A 352 -1.28 -12.18 -18.44
N LEU A 353 -2.40 -12.84 -18.80
CA LEU A 353 -3.48 -13.11 -17.85
C LEU A 353 -3.01 -13.93 -16.65
N LEU A 354 -2.25 -15.00 -16.87
CA LEU A 354 -1.75 -15.87 -15.79
C LEU A 354 -0.74 -15.13 -14.91
N TRP A 355 0.15 -14.33 -15.48
CA TRP A 355 1.07 -13.50 -14.70
C TRP A 355 0.33 -12.48 -13.83
N SER A 356 -0.66 -11.77 -14.38
CA SER A 356 -1.47 -10.82 -13.61
C SER A 356 -2.27 -11.52 -12.51
N PHE A 357 -2.84 -12.69 -12.81
CA PHE A 357 -3.61 -13.48 -11.85
C PHE A 357 -2.74 -13.99 -10.69
N SER A 358 -1.57 -14.54 -11.00
CA SER A 358 -0.64 -15.06 -9.98
C SER A 358 -0.11 -13.92 -9.12
N GLN A 359 0.33 -12.82 -9.72
CA GLN A 359 0.81 -11.63 -9.02
C GLN A 359 -0.25 -11.10 -8.05
N GLN A 360 -1.48 -10.87 -8.52
CA GLN A 360 -2.53 -10.28 -7.69
C GLN A 360 -2.94 -11.20 -6.53
N SER A 361 -2.89 -12.53 -6.73
CA SER A 361 -3.10 -13.50 -5.66
C SER A 361 -2.03 -13.42 -4.57
N LEU A 362 -0.75 -13.37 -4.95
CA LEU A 362 0.37 -13.17 -4.01
C LEU A 362 0.24 -11.84 -3.28
N GLN A 363 -0.14 -10.78 -3.98
CA GLN A 363 -0.29 -9.46 -3.40
C GLN A 363 -1.31 -9.43 -2.27
N ASN A 364 -2.50 -9.99 -2.52
CA ASN A 364 -3.56 -10.06 -1.52
C ASN A 364 -3.14 -10.88 -0.30
N TRP A 365 -2.47 -12.01 -0.53
CA TRP A 365 -1.95 -12.83 0.54
C TRP A 365 -0.92 -12.08 1.39
N LEU A 366 0.03 -11.37 0.77
CA LEU A 366 1.05 -10.59 1.46
C LEU A 366 0.44 -9.45 2.31
N TYR A 367 -0.45 -8.65 1.73
CA TYR A 367 -1.11 -7.57 2.48
C TYR A 367 -1.91 -8.10 3.67
N TYR A 368 -2.65 -9.18 3.48
CA TYR A 368 -3.38 -9.81 4.58
C TYR A 368 -2.40 -10.33 5.65
N PHE A 369 -1.34 -11.03 5.25
CA PHE A 369 -0.33 -11.54 6.16
C PHE A 369 0.31 -10.43 7.01
N VAL A 370 0.73 -9.32 6.37
CA VAL A 370 1.28 -8.15 7.08
C VAL A 370 0.23 -7.49 7.98
N SER A 371 -1.03 -7.41 7.55
CA SER A 371 -2.11 -6.82 8.36
C SER A 371 -2.40 -7.58 9.66
N THR A 372 -2.04 -8.87 9.72
CA THR A 372 -2.21 -9.70 10.92
C THR A 372 -1.05 -9.57 11.92
N LYS A 373 -0.06 -8.70 11.66
CA LYS A 373 1.11 -8.49 12.54
C LYS A 373 0.87 -7.45 13.64
N THR A 374 -0.09 -6.56 13.50
CA THR A 374 -0.36 -5.48 14.46
C THR A 374 -1.80 -5.01 14.41
N ASP A 375 -2.31 -4.51 15.53
CA ASP A 375 -3.63 -3.87 15.64
C ASP A 375 -3.52 -2.33 15.69
N ASN A 376 -2.30 -1.77 15.73
CA ASN A 376 -2.03 -0.34 15.77
C ASN A 376 -1.91 0.24 14.35
N ILE A 377 -2.73 1.22 14.02
CA ILE A 377 -2.72 1.83 12.67
C ILE A 377 -1.39 2.52 12.33
N SER A 378 -0.72 3.11 13.33
CA SER A 378 0.57 3.80 13.12
C SER A 378 1.72 2.84 12.89
N GLU A 379 1.67 1.63 13.45
CA GLU A 379 2.64 0.58 13.15
C GLU A 379 2.31 -0.12 11.82
N LEU A 380 1.02 -0.33 11.56
CA LEU A 380 0.55 -0.88 10.30
C LEU A 380 0.98 0.00 9.11
N SER A 381 0.87 1.32 9.21
CA SER A 381 1.30 2.25 8.16
C SER A 381 2.80 2.15 7.86
N ARG A 382 3.63 1.86 8.88
CA ARG A 382 5.06 1.58 8.69
C ARG A 382 5.28 0.26 7.96
N PHE A 383 4.59 -0.82 8.33
CA PHE A 383 4.74 -2.10 7.65
C PHE A 383 4.25 -2.07 6.21
N THR A 384 3.11 -1.45 5.94
CA THR A 384 2.61 -1.29 4.57
C THR A 384 3.54 -0.39 3.76
N GLY A 385 4.12 0.64 4.38
CA GLY A 385 5.15 1.49 3.78
C GLY A 385 6.43 0.72 3.43
N ILE A 386 6.89 -0.18 4.32
CA ILE A 386 8.02 -1.08 4.06
C ILE A 386 7.71 -2.01 2.89
N LEU A 387 6.61 -2.77 2.97
CA LEU A 387 6.20 -3.69 1.91
C LEU A 387 6.13 -2.96 0.56
N ARG A 388 5.38 -1.84 0.49
CA ARG A 388 5.20 -1.12 -0.77
C ARG A 388 6.48 -0.45 -1.24
N GLY A 389 7.32 0.00 -0.31
CA GLY A 389 8.63 0.57 -0.62
C GLY A 389 9.54 -0.45 -1.31
N GLN A 390 9.62 -1.67 -0.77
CA GLN A 390 10.44 -2.75 -1.33
C GLN A 390 9.92 -3.24 -2.68
N GLU A 391 8.59 -3.39 -2.83
CA GLU A 391 7.97 -3.69 -4.12
C GLU A 391 8.28 -2.62 -5.18
N SER A 392 8.35 -1.35 -4.76
CA SER A 392 8.70 -0.25 -5.66
C SER A 392 10.16 -0.31 -6.06
N PHE A 393 11.09 -0.60 -5.13
CA PHE A 393 12.49 -0.81 -5.51
C PHE A 393 12.67 -1.99 -6.47
N ALA A 394 11.94 -3.09 -6.27
CA ALA A 394 11.95 -4.22 -7.19
C ALA A 394 11.47 -3.84 -8.59
N GLN A 395 10.41 -3.04 -8.70
CA GLN A 395 9.94 -2.48 -9.97
C GLN A 395 10.98 -1.57 -10.59
N ALA A 396 11.59 -0.67 -9.81
CA ALA A 396 12.60 0.26 -10.30
C ALA A 396 13.80 -0.47 -10.92
N VAL A 397 14.32 -1.48 -10.22
CA VAL A 397 15.41 -2.32 -10.73
C VAL A 397 14.97 -3.09 -11.96
N SER A 398 13.76 -3.66 -11.96
CA SER A 398 13.26 -4.41 -13.10
C SER A 398 13.04 -3.54 -14.34
N PHE A 399 12.42 -2.37 -14.19
CA PHE A 399 12.31 -1.39 -15.28
C PHE A 399 13.68 -0.95 -15.79
N GLY A 400 14.63 -0.73 -14.87
CA GLY A 400 16.03 -0.43 -15.21
C GLY A 400 16.68 -1.53 -16.06
N ILE A 401 16.55 -2.80 -15.67
CA ILE A 401 17.02 -3.96 -16.46
C ILE A 401 16.36 -3.98 -17.84
N ASN A 402 15.06 -3.69 -17.91
CA ASN A 402 14.28 -3.64 -19.15
C ASN A 402 14.50 -2.37 -20.00
N THR A 403 15.45 -1.49 -19.65
CA THR A 403 15.90 -0.39 -20.53
C THR A 403 16.87 -0.86 -21.62
N LYS A 404 17.43 -2.07 -21.48
CA LYS A 404 18.25 -2.70 -22.51
C LYS A 404 17.41 -3.71 -23.28
N ASP A 405 17.64 -3.77 -24.59
CA ASP A 405 17.07 -4.82 -25.42
C ASP A 405 17.83 -6.14 -25.20
N TRP A 406 17.24 -6.99 -24.35
CA TRP A 406 17.79 -8.32 -24.08
C TRP A 406 17.29 -9.31 -25.11
N TYR A 407 18.19 -10.13 -25.63
CA TYR A 407 17.82 -11.21 -26.55
C TYR A 407 16.65 -12.05 -25.99
N ARG A 408 15.49 -11.94 -26.65
CA ARG A 408 14.22 -12.59 -26.30
C ARG A 408 13.72 -12.34 -24.87
N GLY A 409 14.16 -11.25 -24.23
CA GLY A 409 13.79 -10.96 -22.83
C GLY A 409 14.27 -11.98 -21.80
N ARG A 410 15.25 -12.83 -22.14
CA ARG A 410 15.64 -13.97 -21.27
C ARG A 410 16.20 -13.51 -19.92
N VAL A 411 17.04 -12.48 -19.91
CA VAL A 411 17.69 -12.01 -18.67
C VAL A 411 16.67 -11.60 -17.60
N PRO A 412 15.71 -10.69 -17.86
CA PRO A 412 14.73 -10.33 -16.83
C PRO A 412 13.86 -11.52 -16.40
N MET A 413 13.52 -12.45 -17.31
CA MET A 413 12.77 -13.65 -16.93
C MET A 413 13.57 -14.62 -16.04
N VAL A 414 14.86 -14.83 -16.32
CA VAL A 414 15.74 -15.66 -15.47
C VAL A 414 15.86 -15.05 -14.07
N VAL A 415 16.16 -13.75 -13.99
CA VAL A 415 16.34 -13.07 -12.71
C VAL A 415 15.07 -13.20 -11.87
N ASN A 416 13.89 -13.02 -12.47
CA ASN A 416 12.64 -13.14 -11.73
C ASN A 416 12.32 -14.58 -11.32
N THR A 417 12.57 -15.56 -12.19
CA THR A 417 12.39 -16.98 -11.87
C THR A 417 13.27 -17.40 -10.68
N VAL A 418 14.54 -16.97 -10.68
CA VAL A 418 15.47 -17.22 -9.57
C VAL A 418 14.97 -16.57 -8.28
N LEU A 419 14.52 -15.33 -8.35
CA LEU A 419 13.98 -14.60 -7.19
C LEU A 419 12.73 -15.27 -6.59
N LEU A 420 11.83 -15.76 -7.44
CA LEU A 420 10.63 -16.51 -7.04
C LEU A 420 10.96 -17.83 -6.32
N VAL A 421 12.07 -18.48 -6.67
CA VAL A 421 12.51 -19.72 -6.01
C VAL A 421 13.19 -19.43 -4.67
N ILE A 422 14.13 -18.46 -4.66
CA ILE A 422 14.93 -18.14 -3.47
C ILE A 422 14.07 -17.50 -2.36
N CYS A 423 12.96 -16.83 -2.69
CA CYS A 423 12.09 -16.25 -1.68
C CYS A 423 11.25 -17.29 -0.90
N LEU A 424 11.12 -18.53 -1.39
CA LEU A 424 10.25 -19.55 -0.78
C LEU A 424 10.68 -19.94 0.64
N PRO A 425 11.95 -20.29 0.91
CA PRO A 425 12.36 -20.72 2.24
C PRO A 425 12.20 -19.61 3.29
N THR A 426 12.56 -18.38 2.95
CA THR A 426 12.46 -17.25 3.90
C THR A 426 11.01 -16.91 4.20
N THR A 427 10.15 -16.92 3.19
CA THR A 427 8.71 -16.68 3.35
C THR A 427 8.04 -17.79 4.16
N TYR A 428 8.42 -19.04 3.92
CA TYR A 428 7.92 -20.17 4.69
C TYR A 428 8.32 -20.11 6.16
N ILE A 429 9.56 -19.72 6.47
CA ILE A 429 10.01 -19.51 7.86
C ILE A 429 9.20 -18.39 8.52
N ALA A 430 9.04 -17.24 7.85
CA ALA A 430 8.23 -16.13 8.35
C ALA A 430 6.78 -16.57 8.62
N LEU A 431 6.20 -17.33 7.70
CA LEU A 431 4.86 -17.87 7.84
C LEU A 431 4.76 -18.84 9.01
N ARG A 432 5.71 -19.76 9.16
CA ARG A 432 5.72 -20.77 10.24
C ARG A 432 5.81 -20.11 11.62
N GLU A 433 6.71 -19.14 11.79
CA GLU A 433 6.96 -18.45 13.06
C GLU A 433 5.85 -17.44 13.42
N HIS A 434 5.04 -16.98 12.46
CA HIS A 434 4.05 -15.93 12.69
C HIS A 434 2.85 -16.37 13.54
N VAL A 435 2.54 -15.63 14.60
CA VAL A 435 1.31 -15.78 15.38
C VAL A 435 0.40 -14.60 15.05
N PRO A 436 -0.76 -14.81 14.39
CA PRO A 436 -1.66 -13.74 14.02
C PRO A 436 -2.20 -12.98 15.23
N VAL A 437 -2.15 -11.65 15.19
CA VAL A 437 -2.84 -10.79 16.16
C VAL A 437 -4.33 -10.81 15.84
N GLU A 438 -5.10 -11.58 16.61
CA GLU A 438 -6.56 -11.59 16.51
C GLU A 438 -7.13 -10.49 17.41
N SER A 439 -7.92 -9.57 16.85
CA SER A 439 -8.72 -8.65 17.68
C SER A 439 -9.75 -9.48 18.46
N PRO A 440 -9.88 -9.31 19.79
CA PRO A 440 -10.87 -10.04 20.58
C PRO A 440 -12.27 -9.88 19.97
N LYS A 441 -13.00 -11.00 19.83
CA LYS A 441 -14.37 -11.01 19.33
C LYS A 441 -15.37 -10.41 20.33
N ASP A 442 -14.99 -10.37 21.61
CA ASP A 442 -15.82 -9.83 22.68
C ASP A 442 -15.35 -8.43 23.09
N TYR A 443 -15.91 -7.41 22.46
CA TYR A 443 -16.07 -6.11 23.12
C TYR A 443 -17.26 -6.24 24.06
N GLY A 444 -17.06 -6.90 25.21
CA GLY A 444 -18.18 -7.15 26.12
C GLY A 444 -17.93 -7.99 27.36
N SER A 445 -16.72 -8.41 27.71
CA SER A 445 -16.44 -8.95 29.06
C SER A 445 -14.95 -9.25 29.21
N GLU A 446 -14.22 -8.35 29.85
CA GLU A 446 -13.43 -8.64 31.06
C GLU A 446 -12.54 -7.43 31.39
N PRO A 447 -12.50 -6.99 32.66
CA PRO A 447 -11.58 -5.95 33.08
C PRO A 447 -10.14 -6.49 33.03
N VAL A 448 -9.25 -5.73 32.40
CA VAL A 448 -7.81 -5.87 32.55
C VAL A 448 -7.51 -5.83 34.05
N LYS A 449 -7.12 -6.97 34.64
CA LYS A 449 -6.53 -6.99 35.97
C LYS A 449 -5.24 -6.18 35.90
N ALA A 450 -5.27 -4.98 36.46
CA ALA A 450 -4.06 -4.29 36.85
C ALA A 450 -3.33 -5.20 37.86
N GLU A 451 -2.06 -5.50 37.62
CA GLU A 451 -1.19 -6.06 38.65
C GLU A 451 -1.11 -5.04 39.79
N SER A 452 -1.94 -5.25 40.82
CA SER A 452 -1.83 -4.56 42.09
C SER A 452 -0.64 -5.13 42.85
N GLY A 453 0.42 -4.33 42.98
CA GLY A 453 1.51 -4.62 43.91
C GLY A 453 0.96 -4.89 45.31
N THR A 454 1.37 -6.02 45.88
CA THR A 454 1.06 -6.49 47.23
C THR A 454 1.37 -5.45 48.31
N PRO A 455 0.43 -5.08 49.20
CA PRO A 455 0.75 -4.45 50.48
C PRO A 455 1.14 -5.52 51.50
N LYS A 456 2.28 -5.34 52.18
CA LYS A 456 2.70 -6.17 53.33
C LYS A 456 1.79 -5.87 54.55
N PRO A 457 1.46 -6.86 55.39
CA PRO A 457 0.50 -6.69 56.47
C PRO A 457 1.13 -6.24 57.80
N GLY A 458 0.34 -5.45 58.54
CA GLY A 458 0.27 -5.46 60.00
C GLY A 458 1.12 -4.42 60.73
N TYR A 459 0.48 -3.44 61.36
CA TYR A 459 0.54 -3.24 62.82
C TYR A 459 -0.69 -2.44 63.28
N GLU A 460 -1.31 -2.97 64.33
CA GLU A 460 -2.58 -2.57 64.92
C GLU A 460 -2.51 -1.21 65.64
N THR A 461 -3.62 -0.49 65.61
CA THR A 461 -3.89 0.70 66.41
C THR A 461 -4.21 0.32 67.85
N GLY A 462 -3.36 0.71 68.79
CA GLY A 462 -3.63 0.73 70.23
C GLY A 462 -3.87 2.16 70.71
N ASN A 463 -5.02 2.38 71.32
CA ASN A 463 -5.43 3.63 71.95
C ASN A 463 -5.02 3.60 73.44
N SER A 464 -4.31 4.61 73.95
CA SER A 464 -4.24 4.89 75.38
C SER A 464 -3.72 6.31 75.63
N ASP A 465 -4.50 7.04 76.42
CA ASP A 465 -4.21 8.32 77.04
C ASP A 465 -2.96 8.26 77.94
N ASP A 466 -2.14 9.33 77.98
CA ASP A 466 -1.79 10.07 79.21
C ASP A 466 -0.67 11.11 79.02
N GLU A 467 -0.97 12.30 79.59
CA GLU A 467 -0.14 13.23 80.35
C GLU A 467 1.19 13.87 79.85
N GLN A 468 1.09 15.21 79.78
CA GLN A 468 1.94 16.24 80.43
C GLN A 468 3.41 16.52 80.01
N ARG A 469 3.60 17.83 79.73
CA ARG A 469 4.61 18.78 80.29
C ARG A 469 5.79 19.29 79.42
N ASN A 470 5.90 20.63 79.46
CA ASN A 470 7.04 21.54 79.22
C ASN A 470 7.56 21.65 77.76
N GLY A 471 7.82 22.83 77.20
CA GLY A 471 7.94 24.19 77.72
C GLY A 471 9.14 24.89 77.07
N ARG A 472 8.96 26.17 76.68
CA ARG A 472 9.94 27.23 76.34
C ARG A 472 10.24 27.54 74.87
N ASP A 473 9.81 28.76 74.52
CA ASP A 473 10.48 29.81 73.74
C ASP A 473 11.87 29.53 73.15
N ALA A 474 12.06 29.92 71.88
CA ALA A 474 13.01 30.97 71.53
C ALA A 474 12.77 31.51 70.10
N LYS A 475 12.77 32.83 70.03
CA LYS A 475 12.70 33.70 68.85
C LYS A 475 13.98 33.67 68.01
N ASP A 476 13.81 34.15 66.77
CA ASP A 476 14.77 34.86 65.92
C ASP A 476 16.01 34.11 65.40
N VAL A 477 16.20 34.17 64.08
CA VAL A 477 17.40 34.57 63.32
C VAL A 477 17.16 34.17 61.85
N LEU A 478 16.64 35.07 61.02
CA LEU A 478 17.34 36.05 60.17
C LEU A 478 17.75 35.51 58.78
N LYS A 479 17.17 36.18 57.79
CA LYS A 479 17.50 36.26 56.36
C LYS A 479 19.00 36.24 56.05
N LEU A 480 19.37 35.73 54.88
CA LEU A 480 20.13 36.50 53.88
C LEU A 480 20.15 35.80 52.50
N ALA A 481 20.05 36.63 51.47
CA ALA A 481 20.10 36.31 50.06
C ALA A 481 21.31 37.04 49.42
N VAL A 482 21.66 36.63 48.20
CA VAL A 482 22.39 37.36 47.14
C VAL A 482 23.92 37.20 47.04
N GLY A 483 24.37 36.95 45.81
CA GLY A 483 25.71 37.25 45.25
C GLY A 483 26.28 36.09 44.42
N GLN A 484 26.21 36.08 43.08
CA GLN A 484 27.24 36.56 42.14
C GLN A 484 28.62 35.88 42.35
N THR A 485 29.40 35.35 41.40
CA THR A 485 29.58 35.56 39.95
C THR A 485 30.65 34.59 39.43
N ALA A 486 30.65 34.34 38.12
CA ALA A 486 31.80 34.16 37.21
C ALA A 486 32.72 32.90 37.22
N GLU A 487 32.74 32.27 36.03
CA GLU A 487 33.89 31.89 35.19
C GLU A 487 35.13 31.18 35.76
N THR A 488 35.42 30.00 35.20
CA THR A 488 36.64 29.55 34.47
C THR A 488 36.58 28.01 34.44
N GLY A 489 36.60 27.33 33.30
CA GLY A 489 37.74 27.17 32.41
C GLY A 489 38.28 25.73 32.53
N ILE A 490 37.89 24.86 31.58
CA ILE A 490 38.64 23.79 30.87
C ILE A 490 37.64 22.98 30.06
#